data_AF-A0A2M7WQ64-F1
#
_entry.id   AF-A0A2M7WQ64-F1
#
_cell.length_a   1.000
_cell.length_b   1.000
_cell.length_c   1.000
_cell.angle_alpha   90.00
_cell.angle_beta   90.00
_cell.angle_gamma   90.00
#
_symmetry.space_group_name_H-M   'P 1'
#
loop_
_entity.id
_entity.type
_entity.pdbx_description
1 polymer ?
#
loop_
_entity_poly.entity_id
_entity_poly.type
_entity_poly.pdbx_seq_one_letter_code
_entity_poly.pdbx_strand_id
1 'polypeptide(L)' 'MTVQSKLSLPSHDLESKDPAIRRVLEGASKKLGFIPNMYANMVNLPPLLETYLYGYDKF' A
#
# COMPACT_ATOMS: atom_id res chain seq x y z
N MET A 1 -20.22 21.12 21.04
CA MET A 1 -19.94 20.73 19.65
C MET A 1 -18.64 19.93 19.66
N THR A 2 -18.66 18.64 19.35
CA THR A 2 -17.45 17.83 19.22
C THR A 2 -16.89 17.99 17.81
N VAL A 3 -15.65 18.46 17.69
CA VAL A 3 -14.93 18.47 16.41
C VAL A 3 -14.45 17.04 16.14
N GLN A 4 -15.02 16.39 15.12
CA GLN A 4 -14.55 15.09 14.67
C GLN A 4 -13.49 15.30 13.58
N SER A 5 -12.24 14.98 13.89
CA SER A 5 -11.14 15.02 12.92
C SER A 5 -11.21 13.78 12.01
N LYS A 6 -11.32 13.96 10.70
CA LYS A 6 -11.26 12.87 9.72
C LYS A 6 -9.80 12.65 9.30
N LEU A 7 -9.21 11.51 9.67
CA LEU A 7 -7.96 11.06 9.07
C LEU A 7 -8.24 10.61 7.62
N SER A 8 -7.47 11.15 6.68
CA SER A 8 -7.51 10.78 5.27
C SER A 8 -6.09 10.59 4.78
N LEU A 9 -5.76 9.37 4.36
CA LEU A 9 -4.50 9.04 3.72
C LEU A 9 -4.72 8.95 2.19
N PRO A 10 -3.72 9.34 1.37
CA PRO A 10 -3.84 9.22 -0.08
C PRO A 10 -3.71 7.76 -0.53
N SER A 11 -4.33 7.41 -1.65
CA SER A 11 -3.99 6.19 -2.38
C SER A 11 -2.73 6.41 -3.22
N HIS A 12 -1.91 5.37 -3.39
CA HIS A 12 -0.69 5.39 -4.21
C HIS A 12 -0.75 4.42 -5.38
N ASP A 13 0.02 4.72 -6.42
CA ASP A 13 0.24 3.89 -7.60
C ASP A 13 1.76 3.79 -7.93
N LEU A 14 2.09 3.23 -9.09
CA LEU A 14 3.47 3.05 -9.55
C LEU A 14 4.19 4.38 -9.84
N GLU A 15 3.46 5.48 -10.02
CA GLU A 15 4.03 6.81 -10.22
C GLU A 15 4.30 7.54 -8.90
N SER A 16 4.04 6.90 -7.75
CA SER A 16 4.33 7.47 -6.43
C SER A 16 5.78 7.95 -6.34
N LYS A 17 5.97 9.16 -5.82
CA LYS A 17 7.28 9.81 -5.70
C LYS A 17 8.15 9.21 -4.60
N ASP A 18 7.55 8.45 -3.68
CA ASP A 18 8.27 7.75 -2.63
C ASP A 18 8.85 6.42 -3.19
N PRO A 19 10.19 6.27 -3.24
CA PRO A 19 10.81 5.07 -3.78
C PRO A 19 10.48 3.78 -2.99
N ALA A 20 10.21 3.88 -1.69
CA ALA A 20 9.84 2.72 -0.88
C ALA A 20 8.42 2.26 -1.23
N ILE A 21 7.47 3.20 -1.35
CA ILE A 21 6.11 2.91 -1.79
C ILE A 21 6.12 2.25 -3.17
N ARG A 22 6.83 2.87 -4.12
CA ARG A 22 6.92 2.36 -5.49
C ARG A 22 7.46 0.94 -5.53
N ARG A 23 8.56 0.67 -4.81
CA ARG A 23 9.18 -0.66 -4.75
C ARG A 23 8.20 -1.75 -4.29
N VAL A 24 7.44 -1.48 -3.24
CA VAL A 24 6.46 -2.47 -2.71
C VAL A 24 5.32 -2.69 -3.70
N LEU A 25 4.78 -1.61 -4.29
CA LEU A 25 3.70 -1.71 -5.27
C LEU A 25 4.13 -2.40 -6.58
N GLU A 26 5.35 -2.14 -7.06
CA GLU A 26 5.93 -2.85 -8.20
C GLU A 26 6.02 -4.36 -7.93
N GLY A 27 6.46 -4.76 -6.73
CA GLY A 27 6.53 -6.16 -6.32
C GLY A 27 5.15 -6.83 -6.33
N ALA A 28 4.14 -6.15 -5.77
CA ALA A 28 2.76 -6.65 -5.78
C ALA A 28 2.16 -6.72 -7.19
N SER A 29 2.35 -5.67 -8.00
CA SER A 29 1.86 -5.61 -9.38
C SER A 29 2.48 -6.69 -10.27
N LYS A 30 3.78 -7.00 -10.09
CA LYS A 30 4.43 -8.12 -10.79
C LYS A 30 3.80 -9.48 -10.50
N LYS A 31 3.29 -9.69 -9.29
CA LYS A 31 2.63 -10.96 -8.90
C LYS A 31 1.18 -11.05 -9.38
N LEU A 32 0.43 -9.96 -9.29
CA LEU A 32 -1.02 -9.95 -9.52
C LEU A 32 -1.44 -9.40 -10.90
N GLY A 33 -0.55 -8.72 -11.62
CA GLY A 33 -0.85 -8.02 -12.87
C GLY A 33 -1.50 -6.64 -12.69
N PHE A 34 -1.87 -6.26 -11.47
CA PHE A 34 -2.45 -4.96 -11.11
C PHE A 34 -2.22 -4.63 -9.63
N ILE A 35 -2.59 -3.43 -9.19
CA ILE A 35 -2.55 -3.02 -7.78
C ILE A 35 -3.98 -3.04 -7.19
N PRO A 36 -4.28 -3.94 -6.24
CA PRO A 36 -5.54 -3.89 -5.50
C PRO A 36 -5.69 -2.58 -4.73
N ASN A 37 -6.91 -2.02 -4.66
CA ASN A 37 -7.20 -0.80 -3.90
C ASN A 37 -6.72 -0.89 -2.44
N MET A 38 -6.76 -2.07 -1.84
CA MET A 38 -6.26 -2.27 -0.48
C MET A 38 -4.75 -1.99 -0.39
N TYR A 39 -3.95 -2.44 -1.38
CA TYR A 39 -2.50 -2.26 -1.38
C TYR A 39 -2.14 -0.80 -1.63
N ALA A 40 -2.85 -0.15 -2.56
CA ALA A 40 -2.72 1.27 -2.84
C ALA A 40 -2.92 2.15 -1.59
N ASN A 41 -3.73 1.71 -0.62
CA ASN A 41 -3.97 2.42 0.63
C ASN A 41 -3.06 1.95 1.79
N MET A 42 -2.76 0.65 1.90
CA MET A 42 -1.88 0.14 2.96
C MET A 42 -0.44 0.60 2.83
N VAL A 43 0.02 0.84 1.60
CA VAL A 43 1.41 1.22 1.33
C VAL A 43 1.78 2.61 1.85
N ASN A 44 0.83 3.41 2.37
CA ASN A 44 1.17 4.60 3.17
C ASN A 44 2.13 4.29 4.33
N LEU A 45 2.18 3.02 4.77
CA LEU A 45 3.23 2.47 5.61
C LEU A 45 3.83 1.24 4.90
N PRO A 46 4.91 1.36 4.11
CA PRO A 46 5.43 0.24 3.32
C PRO A 46 5.67 -1.07 4.09
N PRO A 47 6.23 -1.06 5.31
CA PRO A 47 6.41 -2.28 6.11
C PRO A 47 5.09 -3.01 6.46
N LEU A 48 3.97 -2.29 6.54
CA LEU A 48 2.65 -2.88 6.77
C LEU A 48 2.25 -3.77 5.59
N LEU A 49 2.37 -3.25 4.37
CA LEU A 49 2.04 -4.01 3.17
C LEU A 49 3.06 -5.15 2.95
N GLU A 50 4.35 -4.92 3.17
CA GLU A 50 5.37 -5.97 3.07
C GLU A 50 5.09 -7.14 4.02
N THR A 51 4.74 -6.85 5.28
CA THR A 51 4.41 -7.90 6.27
C THR A 51 3.16 -8.66 5.88
N TYR A 52 2.14 -7.96 5.38
CA TYR A 52 0.92 -8.58 4.87
C TYR A 52 1.21 -9.53 3.69
N LEU A 53 2.01 -9.08 2.71
CA LEU A 53 2.41 -9.90 1.56
C LEU A 53 3.28 -11.09 1.97
N TYR A 54 4.17 -10.90 2.94
CA TYR A 54 4.97 -11.98 3.51
C TYR A 54 4.08 -13.07 4.10
N GLY A 55 3.01 -12.68 4.84
CA GLY A 55 2.02 -13.64 5.35
C GLY A 55 1.36 -14.44 4.23
N TYR A 56 0.91 -13.76 3.17
CA TYR A 56 0.30 -14.42 2.00
C TYR A 56 1.24 -15.35 1.24
N ASP A 57 2.54 -15.06 1.20
CA ASP A 57 3.51 -15.96 0.55
C ASP A 57 3.78 -17.22 1.39
N LYS A 58 3.40 -17.25 2.67
CA LYS A 58 3.66 -18.37 3.60
C LYS A 58 2.48 -19.32 3.79
N PHE A 59 1.25 -18.90 3.49
CA PHE A 59 0.01 -19.64 3.76
C PHE A 59 -0.90 -19.62 2.55
#